data_AF-A0A8D2KRH3-F1
#
_entry.id   AF-A0A8D2KRH3-F1
#
_cell.length_a   1.000
_cell.length_b   1.000
_cell.length_c   1.000
_cell.angle_alpha   90.00
_cell.angle_beta   90.00
_cell.angle_gamma   90.00
#
_symmetry.space_group_name_H-M   'P 1'
#
loop_
_entity.id
_entity.type
_entity.pdbx_description
1 polymer ?
#
loop_
_entity_poly.entity_id
_entity_poly.type
_entity_poly.pdbx_seq_one_letter_code
_entity_poly.pdbx_strand_id
1 'polypeptide(L)'
;MAGSGALVNPPVLKHRRTTLERVDKFISDTYFLDCNLRGRLFGDTCPLTSLSCFETPQRIPYNEAIRQEFRPVKVGDSFGSTWHTCWFKVELKIPREWAGKEVHLLWESEGEGMVWRDAQPVQGLTQEGEKTSYILTENLKETDPHSLSLYVEVACNGLFGAGKGSMIAPPDPDKRFSLRKAELVVFNREVHELLVDFEILRDMATVKFIARVSSISVSAMHWLRFLLLSNAVS
;
A
#
# COMPACT_ATOMS: atom_id res chain seq x y z
N MET A 1 -62.08 -3.32 24.26
CA MET A 1 -61.43 -2.45 23.27
C MET A 1 -59.94 -2.48 23.53
N ALA A 2 -59.19 -3.28 22.77
CA ALA A 2 -57.73 -3.30 22.85
C ALA A 2 -57.20 -2.27 21.85
N GLY A 3 -56.53 -1.23 22.35
CA GLY A 3 -55.89 -0.21 21.52
C GLY A 3 -54.68 -0.82 20.81
N SER A 4 -54.68 -0.76 19.48
CA SER A 4 -53.55 -1.13 18.62
C SER A 4 -52.36 -0.22 18.94
N GLY A 5 -51.38 -0.74 19.68
CA GLY A 5 -50.09 -0.10 19.85
C GLY A 5 -49.35 -0.10 18.50
N ALA A 6 -49.46 0.98 17.76
CA ALA A 6 -48.65 1.19 16.57
C ALA A 6 -47.17 1.18 16.98
N LEU A 7 -46.38 0.26 16.42
CA LEU A 7 -44.93 0.28 16.53
C LEU A 7 -44.44 1.58 15.88
N VAL A 8 -44.15 2.58 16.71
CA VAL A 8 -43.49 3.80 16.27
C VAL A 8 -42.05 3.41 15.95
N ASN A 9 -41.76 3.15 14.68
CA ASN A 9 -40.38 3.08 14.22
C ASN A 9 -39.74 4.45 14.50
N PRO A 10 -38.71 4.54 15.35
CA PRO A 10 -38.08 5.82 15.63
C PRO A 10 -37.59 6.43 14.31
N PRO A 11 -37.77 7.74 14.10
CA PRO A 11 -37.29 8.38 12.88
C PRO A 11 -35.79 8.17 12.79
N VAL A 12 -35.36 7.46 11.76
CA VAL A 12 -33.94 7.26 11.48
C VAL A 12 -33.39 8.60 11.00
N LEU A 13 -32.87 9.41 11.92
CA LEU A 13 -32.24 10.69 11.61
C LEU A 13 -30.98 10.43 10.76
N LYS A 14 -31.07 10.78 9.47
CA LYS A 14 -30.00 10.61 8.49
C LYS A 14 -28.99 11.77 8.62
N HIS A 15 -28.02 11.63 9.53
CA HIS A 15 -27.03 12.69 9.73
C HIS A 15 -25.80 12.50 8.83
N ARG A 16 -25.81 13.19 7.67
CA ARG A 16 -24.76 13.10 6.63
C ARG A 16 -23.34 13.26 7.19
N ARG A 17 -23.12 14.24 8.07
CA ARG A 17 -21.79 14.50 8.65
C ARG A 17 -21.28 13.29 9.42
N THR A 18 -22.12 12.68 10.26
CA THR A 18 -21.73 11.53 11.08
C THR A 18 -21.46 10.30 10.22
N THR A 19 -22.23 10.09 9.15
CA THR A 19 -21.96 9.00 8.21
C THR A 19 -20.61 9.18 7.52
N LEU A 20 -20.30 10.38 7.02
CA LEU A 20 -19.00 10.65 6.40
C LEU A 20 -17.84 10.45 7.37
N GLU A 21 -17.93 11.00 8.58
CA GLU A 21 -16.89 10.80 9.61
C GLU A 21 -16.66 9.31 9.94
N ARG A 22 -17.69 8.47 9.87
CA ARG A 22 -17.55 7.02 10.06
C ARG A 22 -16.89 6.34 8.87
N VAL A 23 -17.26 6.73 7.64
CA VAL A 23 -16.62 6.23 6.42
C VAL A 23 -15.14 6.59 6.42
N ASP A 24 -14.80 7.85 6.69
CA ASP A 24 -13.43 8.34 6.73
C ASP A 24 -12.57 7.56 7.73
N LYS A 25 -13.14 7.21 8.89
CA LYS A 25 -12.48 6.36 9.90
C LYS A 25 -12.35 4.90 9.46
N PHE A 26 -13.36 4.36 8.77
CA PHE A 26 -13.39 2.97 8.32
C PHE A 26 -12.39 2.68 7.19
N ILE A 27 -12.01 3.71 6.43
CA ILE A 27 -10.95 3.61 5.43
C ILE A 27 -9.66 4.31 5.85
N SER A 28 -9.51 4.77 7.10
CA SER A 28 -8.35 5.58 7.51
C SER A 28 -7.02 4.81 7.53
N ASP A 29 -5.91 5.46 7.15
CA ASP A 29 -4.55 4.93 7.34
C ASP A 29 -4.05 5.02 8.79
N THR A 30 -4.83 5.60 9.71
CA THR A 30 -4.38 5.91 11.07
C THR A 30 -5.35 5.42 12.14
N TYR A 31 -6.66 5.52 11.89
CA TYR A 31 -7.67 5.23 12.89
C TYR A 31 -8.22 3.81 12.75
N PHE A 32 -8.26 3.06 13.86
CA PHE A 32 -8.89 1.73 13.94
C PHE A 32 -8.26 0.67 13.03
N LEU A 33 -6.94 0.73 12.80
CA LEU A 33 -6.22 -0.24 11.95
C LEU A 33 -6.34 -1.70 12.43
N ASP A 34 -6.79 -1.93 13.65
CA ASP A 34 -7.13 -3.27 14.17
C ASP A 34 -8.37 -3.88 13.51
N CYS A 35 -9.28 -3.05 12.98
CA CYS A 35 -10.58 -3.52 12.47
C CYS A 35 -11.08 -2.82 11.19
N ASN A 36 -10.43 -1.76 10.73
CA ASN A 36 -10.86 -1.02 9.55
C ASN A 36 -10.36 -1.69 8.24
N LEU A 37 -10.78 -1.19 7.07
CA LEU A 37 -10.42 -1.81 5.79
C LEU A 37 -8.92 -1.75 5.50
N ARG A 38 -8.27 -0.61 5.76
CA ARG A 38 -6.84 -0.45 5.46
C ARG A 38 -5.95 -1.34 6.32
N GLY A 39 -6.30 -1.50 7.59
CA GLY A 39 -5.63 -2.43 8.50
C GLY A 39 -5.82 -3.91 8.15
N ARG A 40 -6.83 -4.23 7.34
CA ARG A 40 -7.12 -5.57 6.83
C ARG A 40 -6.60 -5.82 5.40
N LEU A 41 -5.98 -4.81 4.77
CA LEU A 41 -5.48 -4.89 3.40
C LEU A 41 -4.42 -5.99 3.22
N PHE A 42 -3.52 -6.09 4.20
CA PHE A 42 -2.49 -7.13 4.26
C PHE A 42 -2.84 -8.12 5.37
N GLY A 43 -2.74 -9.41 5.05
CA GLY A 43 -2.93 -10.52 5.98
C GLY A 43 -1.62 -10.96 6.62
N ASP A 44 -1.37 -12.26 6.61
CA ASP A 44 -0.14 -12.85 7.15
C ASP A 44 1.11 -12.27 6.49
N THR A 45 2.17 -12.10 7.28
CA THR A 45 3.46 -11.59 6.82
C THR A 45 4.57 -12.63 7.02
N CYS A 46 5.62 -12.53 6.20
CA CYS A 46 6.79 -13.40 6.27
C CYS A 46 8.06 -12.58 5.96
N PRO A 47 9.09 -12.62 6.82
CA PRO A 47 10.32 -11.88 6.57
C PRO A 47 11.08 -12.45 5.36
N LEU A 48 11.90 -11.60 4.73
CA LEU A 48 12.77 -12.02 3.63
C LEU A 48 13.81 -13.03 4.13
N THR A 49 14.26 -13.92 3.24
CA THR A 49 15.32 -14.90 3.57
C THR A 49 16.67 -14.20 3.74
N SER A 50 16.97 -13.27 2.83
CA SER A 50 18.13 -12.39 2.98
C SER A 50 17.94 -11.10 2.19
N LEU A 51 18.61 -10.06 2.64
CA LEU A 51 18.65 -8.77 2.00
C LEU A 51 20.08 -8.24 2.01
N SER A 52 20.55 -7.79 0.86
CA SER A 52 21.88 -7.19 0.71
C SER A 52 21.85 -6.02 -0.26
N CYS A 53 22.77 -5.08 -0.11
CA CYS A 53 22.79 -3.82 -0.85
C CYS A 53 24.18 -3.56 -1.46
N PHE A 54 24.17 -2.99 -2.67
CA PHE A 54 25.31 -2.39 -3.34
C PHE A 54 24.99 -0.91 -3.63
N GLU A 55 25.84 0.01 -3.19
CA GLU A 55 25.66 1.45 -3.38
C GLU A 55 26.63 2.00 -4.42
N THR A 56 26.16 2.86 -5.33
CA THR A 56 27.01 3.52 -6.33
C THR A 56 26.54 4.95 -6.60
N PRO A 57 27.46 5.92 -6.82
CA PRO A 57 27.10 7.27 -7.25
C PRO A 57 26.68 7.33 -8.73
N GLN A 58 26.85 6.24 -9.49
CA GLN A 58 26.57 6.17 -10.92
C GLN A 58 25.29 5.37 -11.19
N ARG A 59 24.52 5.79 -12.19
CA ARG A 59 23.42 4.98 -12.70
C ARG A 59 23.96 3.96 -13.71
N ILE A 60 24.09 2.72 -13.27
CA ILE A 60 24.62 1.61 -14.06
C ILE A 60 23.50 0.68 -14.54
N PRO A 61 23.67 -0.03 -15.67
CA PRO A 61 22.70 -1.01 -16.14
C PRO A 61 22.63 -2.25 -15.24
N TYR A 62 21.49 -2.93 -15.26
CA TYR A 62 21.23 -4.16 -14.47
C TYR A 62 22.36 -5.19 -14.54
N ASN A 63 22.83 -5.53 -15.75
CA ASN A 63 23.86 -6.56 -15.95
C ASN A 63 25.19 -6.24 -15.28
N GLU A 64 25.48 -4.96 -15.08
CA GLU A 64 26.66 -4.51 -14.35
C GLU A 64 26.41 -4.55 -12.84
N ALA A 65 25.24 -4.08 -12.40
CA ALA A 65 24.86 -4.02 -10.99
C ALA A 65 24.84 -5.40 -10.31
N ILE A 66 24.27 -6.41 -10.96
CA ILE A 66 24.13 -7.75 -10.35
C ILE A 66 25.47 -8.49 -10.16
N ARG A 67 26.55 -8.01 -10.79
CA ARG A 67 27.91 -8.57 -10.67
C ARG A 67 28.72 -7.95 -9.54
N GLN A 68 28.19 -6.89 -8.93
CA GLN A 68 28.86 -6.19 -7.85
C GLN A 68 28.80 -7.00 -6.55
N GLU A 69 29.58 -6.57 -5.58
CA GLU A 69 29.57 -7.15 -4.24
C GLU A 69 28.45 -6.52 -3.40
N PHE A 70 27.45 -7.32 -3.04
CA PHE A 70 26.34 -6.90 -2.18
C PHE A 70 26.65 -7.19 -0.72
N ARG A 71 26.50 -6.18 0.14
CA ARG A 71 26.73 -6.30 1.59
C ARG A 71 25.42 -6.51 2.33
N PRO A 72 25.35 -7.38 3.35
CA PRO A 72 24.12 -7.61 4.10
C PRO A 72 23.57 -6.32 4.73
N VAL A 73 22.26 -6.13 4.65
CA VAL A 73 21.53 -5.01 5.26
C VAL A 73 20.24 -5.49 5.91
N LYS A 74 19.64 -4.67 6.76
CA LYS A 74 18.38 -4.94 7.45
C LYS A 74 17.38 -3.83 7.23
N VAL A 75 16.10 -4.16 7.41
CA VAL A 75 15.05 -3.15 7.53
C VAL A 75 15.37 -2.24 8.72
N GLY A 76 15.27 -0.93 8.52
CA GLY A 76 15.67 0.12 9.46
C GLY A 76 17.04 0.74 9.13
N ASP A 77 17.89 0.08 8.33
CA ASP A 77 19.20 0.61 7.98
C ASP A 77 19.08 1.83 7.05
N SER A 78 20.06 2.74 7.17
CA SER A 78 20.20 3.86 6.24
C SER A 78 21.22 3.54 5.14
N PHE A 79 20.88 3.86 3.91
CA PHE A 79 21.66 3.61 2.69
C PHE A 79 21.75 4.87 1.83
N GLY A 80 22.76 4.92 0.94
CA GLY A 80 22.90 5.91 -0.12
C GLY A 80 23.08 7.36 0.33
N SER A 81 23.83 8.13 -0.44
CA SER A 81 23.78 9.60 -0.35
C SER A 81 22.86 10.13 -1.45
N THR A 82 22.49 11.40 -1.37
CA THR A 82 21.66 12.03 -2.40
C THR A 82 22.20 11.80 -3.81
N TRP A 83 21.31 11.41 -4.72
CA TRP A 83 21.60 11.05 -6.12
C TRP A 83 22.36 9.73 -6.34
N HIS A 84 22.69 8.99 -5.29
CA HIS A 84 23.20 7.63 -5.44
C HIS A 84 22.11 6.68 -5.92
N THR A 85 22.54 5.59 -6.54
CA THR A 85 21.71 4.43 -6.83
C THR A 85 22.12 3.27 -5.92
N CYS A 86 21.15 2.68 -5.24
CA CYS A 86 21.34 1.55 -4.34
C CYS A 86 20.61 0.33 -4.91
N TRP A 87 21.35 -0.72 -5.21
CA TRP A 87 20.81 -1.98 -5.67
C TRP A 87 20.64 -2.92 -4.50
N PHE A 88 19.43 -3.41 -4.29
CA PHE A 88 19.13 -4.43 -3.30
C PHE A 88 18.97 -5.77 -4.00
N LYS A 89 19.65 -6.79 -3.49
CA LYS A 89 19.39 -8.19 -3.83
C LYS A 89 18.47 -8.77 -2.77
N VAL A 90 17.30 -9.24 -3.22
CA VAL A 90 16.21 -9.68 -2.35
C VAL A 90 15.99 -11.18 -2.57
N GLU A 91 16.21 -11.96 -1.52
CA GLU A 91 15.99 -13.41 -1.54
C GLU A 91 14.76 -13.75 -0.70
N LEU A 92 13.83 -14.47 -1.31
CA LEU A 92 12.47 -14.68 -0.81
C LEU A 92 12.19 -16.17 -0.65
N LYS A 93 11.39 -16.52 0.35
CA LYS A 93 10.80 -17.85 0.48
C LYS A 93 9.33 -17.73 0.90
N ILE A 94 8.44 -17.92 -0.06
CA ILE A 94 6.99 -17.87 0.18
C ILE A 94 6.57 -19.12 0.97
N PRO A 95 5.89 -18.99 2.12
CA PRO A 95 5.38 -20.12 2.88
C PRO A 95 4.43 -21.01 2.05
N ARG A 96 4.40 -22.32 2.31
CA ARG A 96 3.59 -23.27 1.53
C ARG A 96 2.11 -23.20 1.89
N GLU A 97 1.83 -22.83 3.13
CA GLU A 97 0.50 -22.57 3.68
C GLU A 97 -0.23 -21.42 2.98
N TRP A 98 0.47 -20.59 2.20
CA TRP A 98 -0.13 -19.51 1.42
C TRP A 98 -0.63 -19.95 0.04
N ALA A 99 -0.69 -21.26 -0.24
CA ALA A 99 -1.29 -21.78 -1.46
C ALA A 99 -2.73 -21.25 -1.64
N GLY A 100 -3.05 -20.82 -2.87
CA GLY A 100 -4.32 -20.19 -3.22
C GLY A 100 -4.42 -18.71 -2.85
N LYS A 101 -3.39 -18.09 -2.27
CA LYS A 101 -3.38 -16.67 -1.89
C LYS A 101 -2.65 -15.80 -2.91
N GLU A 102 -3.04 -14.53 -2.96
CA GLU A 102 -2.27 -13.49 -3.62
C GLU A 102 -1.12 -13.04 -2.70
N VAL A 103 0.10 -13.00 -3.24
CA VAL A 103 1.31 -12.73 -2.46
C VAL A 103 2.08 -11.56 -3.07
N HIS A 104 2.38 -10.58 -2.23
CA HIS A 104 3.14 -9.39 -2.63
C HIS A 104 4.49 -9.35 -1.91
N LEU A 105 5.46 -8.69 -2.54
CA LEU A 105 6.58 -8.08 -1.84
C LEU A 105 6.14 -6.68 -1.39
N LEU A 106 6.06 -6.46 -0.08
CA LEU A 106 5.89 -5.13 0.51
C LEU A 106 7.26 -4.48 0.64
N TRP A 107 7.41 -3.28 0.09
CA TRP A 107 8.65 -2.53 0.05
C TRP A 107 8.38 -1.04 0.28
N GLU A 108 8.84 -0.55 1.42
CA GLU A 108 8.74 0.86 1.79
C GLU A 108 10.15 1.41 2.03
N SER A 109 10.71 2.09 1.04
CA SER A 109 11.98 2.82 1.19
C SER A 109 11.77 4.29 0.92
N GLU A 110 12.60 5.13 1.53
CA GLU A 110 12.80 6.48 1.02
C GLU A 110 13.54 6.39 -0.32
N GLY A 111 13.21 7.30 -1.24
CA GLY A 111 13.70 7.23 -2.61
C GLY A 111 12.69 6.62 -3.58
N GLU A 112 13.08 6.50 -4.84
CA GLU A 112 12.28 5.86 -5.89
C GLU A 112 12.85 4.47 -6.20
N GLY A 113 12.05 3.43 -6.01
CA GLY A 113 12.42 2.04 -6.28
C GLY A 113 11.99 1.59 -7.67
N MET A 114 12.74 0.65 -8.26
CA MET A 114 12.37 -0.12 -9.45
C MET A 114 12.61 -1.60 -9.17
N VAL A 115 11.56 -2.40 -9.27
CA VAL A 115 11.66 -3.86 -9.18
C VAL A 115 12.20 -4.40 -10.49
N TRP A 116 13.21 -5.24 -10.39
CA TRP A 116 13.80 -5.99 -11.49
C TRP A 116 13.58 -7.49 -11.26
N ARG A 117 12.92 -8.13 -12.21
CA ARG A 117 12.65 -9.58 -12.22
C ARG A 117 13.05 -10.15 -13.56
N ASP A 118 13.78 -11.26 -13.57
CA ASP A 118 14.26 -11.91 -14.80
C ASP A 118 15.00 -10.94 -15.76
N ALA A 119 15.84 -10.07 -15.18
CA ALA A 119 16.58 -9.01 -15.87
C ALA A 119 15.75 -7.93 -16.58
N GLN A 120 14.45 -7.82 -16.26
CA GLN A 120 13.56 -6.80 -16.78
C GLN A 120 13.06 -5.87 -15.67
N PRO A 121 12.95 -4.56 -15.93
CA PRO A 121 12.28 -3.64 -15.01
C PRO A 121 10.76 -3.88 -15.11
N VAL A 122 10.11 -4.18 -13.99
CA VAL A 122 8.69 -4.61 -13.97
C VAL A 122 7.77 -3.61 -13.27
N GLN A 123 8.22 -2.90 -12.24
CA GLN A 123 7.38 -1.95 -11.52
C GLN A 123 8.19 -0.90 -10.76
N GLY A 124 7.78 0.37 -10.84
CA GLY A 124 8.24 1.42 -9.95
C GLY A 124 7.57 1.36 -8.57
N LEU A 125 8.32 1.64 -7.52
CA LEU A 125 7.87 1.68 -6.12
C LEU A 125 8.17 3.06 -5.52
N THR A 126 7.22 3.61 -4.79
CA THR A 126 7.38 4.90 -4.11
C THR A 126 6.40 5.00 -2.95
N GLN A 127 6.87 5.53 -1.82
CA GLN A 127 6.01 5.90 -0.70
C GLN A 127 5.11 7.09 -1.07
N GLU A 128 5.65 8.02 -1.86
CA GLU A 128 4.90 9.15 -2.39
C GLU A 128 3.95 8.62 -3.49
N GLY A 129 2.65 8.54 -3.17
CA GLY A 129 1.64 7.97 -4.07
C GLY A 129 1.34 6.49 -3.85
N GLU A 130 1.74 5.92 -2.71
CA GLU A 130 1.26 4.63 -2.17
C GLU A 130 1.54 3.39 -3.07
N LYS A 131 2.57 3.45 -3.91
CA LYS A 131 3.04 2.30 -4.70
C LYS A 131 4.08 1.52 -3.91
N THR A 132 3.66 0.90 -2.82
CA THR A 132 4.57 0.28 -1.82
C THR A 132 4.62 -1.25 -1.91
N SER A 133 3.95 -1.89 -2.87
CA SER A 133 4.02 -3.34 -3.03
C SER A 133 4.08 -3.79 -4.48
N TYR A 134 4.67 -4.97 -4.72
CA TYR A 134 4.76 -5.62 -6.02
C TYR A 134 4.17 -7.02 -5.96
N ILE A 135 3.30 -7.35 -6.92
CA ILE A 135 2.62 -8.65 -7.02
C ILE A 135 3.63 -9.71 -7.44
N LEU A 136 3.90 -10.68 -6.57
CA LEU A 136 4.74 -11.83 -6.93
C LEU A 136 3.94 -12.89 -7.67
N THR A 137 2.71 -13.14 -7.19
CA THR A 137 1.69 -13.99 -7.79
C THR A 137 0.30 -13.56 -7.33
N GLU A 138 -0.67 -13.55 -8.25
CA GLU A 138 -2.08 -13.30 -7.95
C GLU A 138 -2.76 -14.51 -7.29
N ASN A 139 -2.20 -15.71 -7.49
CA ASN A 139 -2.71 -16.94 -6.91
C ASN A 139 -1.57 -17.97 -6.86
N LEU A 140 -0.99 -18.14 -5.67
CA LEU A 140 0.12 -19.07 -5.46
C LEU A 140 -0.34 -20.52 -5.62
N LYS A 141 0.12 -21.20 -6.66
CA LYS A 141 -0.13 -22.65 -6.85
C LYS A 141 0.90 -23.47 -6.10
N GLU A 142 0.55 -24.68 -5.69
CA GLU A 142 1.50 -25.61 -5.05
C GLU A 142 2.70 -25.97 -5.94
N THR A 143 2.54 -25.84 -7.26
CA THR A 143 3.58 -26.09 -8.26
C THR A 143 4.48 -24.88 -8.51
N ASP A 144 4.11 -23.69 -8.03
CA ASP A 144 4.86 -22.47 -8.27
C ASP A 144 6.18 -22.48 -7.47
N PRO A 145 7.22 -21.79 -7.96
CA PRO A 145 8.46 -21.65 -7.21
C PRO A 145 8.23 -20.83 -5.94
N HIS A 146 8.45 -21.45 -4.79
CA HIS A 146 8.38 -20.78 -3.48
C HIS A 146 9.65 -19.99 -3.15
N SER A 147 10.78 -20.30 -3.78
CA SER A 147 12.04 -19.56 -3.62
C SER A 147 12.26 -18.67 -4.83
N LEU A 148 12.42 -17.37 -4.58
CA LEU A 148 12.55 -16.35 -5.61
C LEU A 148 13.69 -15.39 -5.26
N SER A 149 14.42 -14.95 -6.28
CA SER A 149 15.45 -13.92 -6.18
C SER A 149 15.07 -12.77 -7.10
N LEU A 150 15.05 -11.55 -6.59
CA LEU A 150 14.80 -10.35 -7.38
C LEU A 150 15.71 -9.21 -6.94
N TYR A 151 15.72 -8.12 -7.72
CA TYR A 151 16.48 -6.93 -7.39
C TYR A 151 15.55 -5.71 -7.26
N VAL A 152 15.91 -4.78 -6.38
CA VAL A 152 15.26 -3.47 -6.29
C VAL A 152 16.33 -2.40 -6.47
N GLU A 153 16.25 -1.63 -7.55
CA GLU A 153 17.10 -0.45 -7.80
C GLU A 153 16.43 0.75 -7.14
N VAL A 154 17.04 1.34 -6.12
CA VAL A 154 16.52 2.53 -5.42
C VAL A 154 17.38 3.73 -5.78
N ALA A 155 16.77 4.73 -6.40
CA ALA A 155 17.36 6.03 -6.61
C ALA A 155 17.18 6.91 -5.35
N CYS A 156 18.26 7.47 -4.85
CA CYS A 156 18.31 8.26 -3.61
C CYS A 156 17.85 9.71 -3.87
N ASN A 157 16.57 9.85 -4.22
CA ASN A 157 15.83 11.09 -4.42
C ASN A 157 14.32 10.82 -4.31
N GLY A 158 13.53 11.79 -3.86
CA GLY A 158 12.06 11.71 -3.97
C GLY A 158 11.58 12.06 -5.37
N LEU A 159 10.26 11.99 -5.60
CA LEU A 159 9.64 12.29 -6.91
C LEU A 159 9.97 13.70 -7.42
N PHE A 160 10.24 14.61 -6.50
CA PHE A 160 10.56 16.01 -6.76
C PHE A 160 11.99 16.39 -6.33
N GLY A 161 12.89 15.39 -6.24
CA GLY A 161 14.29 15.60 -5.87
C GLY A 161 14.57 15.44 -4.37
N ALA A 162 15.53 16.20 -3.85
CA ALA A 162 16.06 16.00 -2.50
C ALA A 162 16.23 17.32 -1.70
N GLY A 163 15.30 18.27 -1.90
CA GLY A 163 15.35 19.59 -1.28
C GLY A 163 15.41 19.56 0.25
N LYS A 164 16.27 20.40 0.85
CA LYS A 164 16.43 20.50 2.30
C LYS A 164 15.31 21.36 2.91
N GLY A 165 14.38 20.73 3.62
CA GLY A 165 13.30 21.40 4.37
C GLY A 165 12.11 21.89 3.53
N SER A 166 12.23 22.00 2.20
CA SER A 166 11.11 22.24 1.29
C SER A 166 11.35 21.64 -0.09
N MET A 167 10.28 21.43 -0.86
CA MET A 167 10.34 20.82 -2.20
C MET A 167 11.16 21.62 -3.21
N ILE A 168 11.23 22.94 -3.06
CA ILE A 168 11.95 23.85 -3.98
C ILE A 168 13.31 24.31 -3.46
N ALA A 169 13.71 23.84 -2.27
CA ALA A 169 15.00 24.17 -1.70
C ALA A 169 16.14 23.47 -2.46
N PRO A 170 17.37 24.00 -2.39
CA PRO A 170 18.55 23.27 -2.85
C PRO A 170 18.62 21.86 -2.23
N PRO A 171 19.11 20.87 -2.98
CA PRO A 171 19.20 19.51 -2.48
C PRO A 171 20.18 19.40 -1.32
N ASP A 172 19.85 18.57 -0.33
CA ASP A 172 20.76 18.25 0.77
C ASP A 172 21.76 17.18 0.30
N PRO A 173 23.05 17.48 0.10
CA PRO A 173 24.01 16.50 -0.41
C PRO A 173 24.24 15.34 0.57
N ASP A 174 24.03 15.58 1.86
CA ASP A 174 24.34 14.64 2.94
C ASP A 174 23.12 13.82 3.40
N LYS A 175 21.97 13.97 2.72
CA LYS A 175 20.78 13.19 3.06
C LYS A 175 21.05 11.70 2.83
N ARG A 176 20.80 10.92 3.88
CA ARG A 176 20.74 9.46 3.85
C ARG A 176 19.29 9.02 3.68
N PHE A 177 19.11 7.86 3.05
CA PHE A 177 17.80 7.26 2.79
C PHE A 177 17.64 6.02 3.66
N SER A 178 16.42 5.60 3.94
CA SER A 178 16.15 4.47 4.84
C SER A 178 15.16 3.47 4.26
N LEU A 179 15.36 2.19 4.62
CA LEU A 179 14.44 1.10 4.25
C LEU A 179 13.53 0.83 5.44
N ARG A 180 12.24 1.17 5.32
CA ARG A 180 11.27 1.08 6.42
C ARG A 180 10.55 -0.26 6.49
N LYS A 181 10.25 -0.87 5.33
CA LYS A 181 9.69 -2.23 5.24
C LYS A 181 10.24 -2.97 4.04
N ALA A 182 10.47 -4.26 4.24
CA ALA A 182 10.78 -5.22 3.19
C ALA A 182 10.39 -6.61 3.69
N GLU A 183 9.24 -7.11 3.25
CA GLU A 183 8.68 -8.40 3.69
C GLU A 183 7.69 -8.95 2.66
N LEU A 184 7.41 -10.25 2.76
CA LEU A 184 6.32 -10.88 2.02
C LEU A 184 5.01 -10.69 2.77
N VAL A 185 3.94 -10.44 2.04
CA VAL A 185 2.60 -10.26 2.62
C VAL A 185 1.55 -11.00 1.79
N VAL A 186 0.55 -11.56 2.45
CA VAL A 186 -0.69 -11.97 1.79
C VAL A 186 -1.52 -10.72 1.52
N PHE A 187 -1.90 -10.52 0.25
CA PHE A 187 -2.74 -9.40 -0.15
C PHE A 187 -4.21 -9.81 -0.20
N ASN A 188 -5.07 -9.08 0.50
CA ASN A 188 -6.50 -9.36 0.52
C ASN A 188 -7.20 -8.58 -0.61
N ARG A 189 -7.25 -9.16 -1.80
CA ARG A 189 -7.84 -8.56 -3.01
C ARG A 189 -9.28 -8.06 -2.80
N GLU A 190 -10.12 -8.84 -2.14
CA GLU A 190 -11.51 -8.48 -1.85
C GLU A 190 -11.60 -7.25 -0.92
N VAL A 191 -10.70 -7.14 0.06
CA VAL A 191 -10.61 -5.98 0.95
C VAL A 191 -10.17 -4.74 0.19
N HIS A 192 -9.20 -4.89 -0.73
CA HIS A 192 -8.75 -3.80 -1.60
C HIS A 192 -9.87 -3.30 -2.52
N GLU A 193 -10.60 -4.21 -3.19
CA GLU A 193 -11.72 -3.84 -4.05
C GLU A 193 -12.80 -3.09 -3.26
N LEU A 194 -13.13 -3.58 -2.06
CA LEU A 194 -14.07 -2.90 -1.17
C LEU A 194 -13.55 -1.53 -0.71
N LEU A 195 -12.26 -1.41 -0.39
CA LEU A 195 -11.64 -0.14 -0.03
C LEU A 195 -11.77 0.89 -1.16
N VAL A 196 -11.47 0.49 -2.40
CA VAL A 196 -11.61 1.34 -3.59
C VAL A 196 -13.06 1.77 -3.79
N ASP A 197 -14.02 0.85 -3.63
CA ASP A 197 -15.45 1.17 -3.71
C ASP A 197 -15.85 2.22 -2.67
N PHE A 198 -15.39 2.08 -1.42
CA PHE A 198 -15.65 3.05 -0.35
C PHE A 198 -15.04 4.42 -0.66
N GLU A 199 -13.81 4.46 -1.19
CA GLU A 199 -13.15 5.71 -1.59
C GLU A 199 -13.92 6.42 -2.70
N ILE A 200 -14.29 5.70 -3.76
CA ILE A 200 -15.08 6.24 -4.88
C ILE A 200 -16.44 6.76 -4.36
N LEU A 201 -17.15 5.98 -3.55
CA LEU A 201 -18.45 6.39 -3.01
C LEU A 201 -18.34 7.60 -2.07
N ARG A 202 -17.30 7.65 -1.22
CA ARG A 202 -17.02 8.81 -0.37
C ARG A 202 -16.76 10.05 -1.21
N ASP A 203 -15.95 9.93 -2.25
CA ASP A 203 -15.59 11.05 -3.11
C ASP A 203 -16.83 11.55 -3.87
N MET A 204 -17.62 10.65 -4.46
CA MET A 204 -18.91 10.98 -5.08
C MET A 204 -19.88 11.67 -4.10
N ALA A 205 -19.88 11.25 -2.84
CA ALA A 205 -20.74 11.85 -1.82
C ALA A 205 -20.28 13.25 -1.39
N THR A 206 -18.99 13.60 -1.55
CA THR A 206 -18.38 14.83 -1.03
C THR A 206 -18.10 15.89 -2.09
N VAL A 207 -17.99 15.53 -3.36
CA VAL A 207 -17.75 16.48 -4.47
C VAL A 207 -18.82 17.57 -4.52
N LYS A 208 -18.39 18.83 -4.40
CA LYS A 208 -19.28 20.02 -4.35
C LYS A 208 -20.11 20.25 -5.62
N PHE A 209 -19.66 19.76 -6.77
CA PHE A 209 -20.33 19.91 -8.07
C PHE A 209 -21.50 18.93 -8.25
N ILE A 210 -21.44 17.77 -7.61
CA ILE A 210 -22.53 16.81 -7.48
C ILE A 210 -23.38 17.33 -6.32
N ALA A 211 -24.25 18.31 -6.61
CA ALA A 211 -24.97 19.08 -5.60
C ALA A 211 -25.57 18.19 -4.49
N ARG A 212 -25.73 18.78 -3.29
CA ARG A 212 -26.26 18.21 -2.03
C ARG A 212 -27.65 17.53 -2.15
N VAL A 213 -28.26 17.57 -3.33
CA VAL A 213 -29.62 17.12 -3.69
C VAL A 213 -29.63 16.27 -4.97
N SER A 214 -28.47 16.05 -5.60
CA SER A 214 -28.39 15.16 -6.77
C SER A 214 -28.66 13.72 -6.33
N SER A 215 -29.41 12.98 -7.16
CA SER A 215 -29.73 11.57 -6.92
C SER A 215 -28.47 10.73 -6.70
N ILE A 216 -27.36 11.09 -7.34
CA ILE A 216 -26.07 10.41 -7.26
C ILE A 216 -25.45 10.55 -5.87
N SER A 217 -25.31 11.76 -5.33
CA SER A 217 -24.74 11.96 -3.98
C SER A 217 -25.60 11.32 -2.89
N VAL A 218 -26.92 11.41 -3.02
CA VAL A 218 -27.85 10.77 -2.08
C VAL A 218 -27.72 9.25 -2.14
N SER A 219 -27.70 8.68 -3.35
CA SER A 219 -27.55 7.22 -3.53
C SER A 219 -26.21 6.72 -2.98
N ALA A 220 -25.10 7.43 -3.24
CA ALA A 220 -23.79 7.08 -2.68
C ALA A 220 -23.82 7.08 -1.14
N MET A 221 -24.44 8.09 -0.52
CA MET A 221 -24.62 8.14 0.94
C MET A 221 -25.47 6.99 1.50
N HIS A 222 -26.49 6.55 0.75
CA HIS A 222 -27.27 5.38 1.12
C HIS A 222 -26.46 4.09 1.04
N TRP A 223 -25.67 3.90 -0.02
CA TRP A 223 -24.78 2.74 -0.18
C TRP A 223 -23.71 2.68 0.90
N LEU A 224 -23.00 3.78 1.16
CA LEU A 224 -22.01 3.87 2.24
C LEU A 224 -22.61 3.45 3.58
N ARG A 225 -23.85 3.87 3.85
CA ARG A 225 -24.54 3.51 5.09
C ARG A 225 -24.92 2.04 5.14
N PHE A 226 -25.43 1.50 4.04
CA PHE A 226 -25.76 0.08 3.95
C PHE A 226 -24.52 -0.78 4.20
N LEU A 227 -23.41 -0.46 3.53
CA LEU A 227 -22.13 -1.18 3.69
C LEU A 227 -21.55 -1.05 5.10
N LEU A 228 -21.72 0.09 5.79
CA LEU A 228 -21.29 0.25 7.19
C LEU A 228 -22.16 -0.49 8.22
N LEU A 229 -23.40 -0.85 7.87
CA LEU A 229 -24.35 -1.49 8.79
C LEU A 229 -24.48 -3.00 8.55
N SER A 230 -24.30 -3.42 7.31
CA SER A 230 -24.07 -4.81 6.95
C SER A 230 -22.66 -5.15 7.43
N ASN A 231 -22.47 -6.12 8.32
CA ASN A 231 -21.16 -6.60 8.75
C ASN A 231 -20.41 -7.25 7.57
N ALA A 232 -20.02 -6.48 6.55
CA ALA A 232 -19.41 -6.97 5.32
C ALA A 232 -17.95 -7.41 5.50
N VAL A 233 -17.43 -7.35 6.73
CA VAL A 233 -16.09 -7.81 7.10
C VAL A 233 -16.20 -8.59 8.41
N SER A 234 -16.61 -9.86 8.31
CA SER A 234 -16.51 -10.84 9.40
C SER A 234 -15.69 -12.02 8.92
#